data_AF-S9UFF8-F1
#
_entry.id   AF-S9UFF8-F1
#
_cell.length_a   1.000
_cell.length_b   1.000
_cell.length_c   1.000
_cell.angle_alpha   90.00
_cell.angle_beta   90.00
_cell.angle_gamma   90.00
#
_symmetry.space_group_name_H-M   'P 1'
#
loop_
_entity.id
_entity.type
_entity.pdbx_description
1 polymer ?
#
loop_
_entity_poly.entity_id
_entity_poly.type
_entity_poly.pdbx_seq_one_letter_code
_entity_poly.pdbx_strand_id
1 'polypeptide(L)'
;MSQLPCMVFSGTGGLIMMCVLGVITVVGYITIYMYCRFVLYTERRHPKVFFFDLLKILLAGVVAAAMNYTFTAKVSLAAEHVLIKKRPLEGVGWYIAICTLDAVVGAPLAICFGKLVNYGSAALLPRLRADTALYELCLQNATYGKYGELHRGERSYITERPPVKWSWWYSQTVTWTLCNVLSGFICGLLVLYSFAYVKMIFNPIAWIAICISYWNISCLLKQWVVVSLGRVVLSFLSISIIDLFNKFTP
;
A
#
# COMPACT_ATOMS: atom_id res chain seq x y z
N MET A 1 35.12 -11.43 5.78
CA MET A 1 33.79 -10.80 5.93
C MET A 1 33.07 -10.93 4.60
N SER A 2 32.01 -11.74 4.54
CA SER A 2 31.14 -11.79 3.36
C SER A 2 30.58 -10.38 3.14
N GLN A 3 30.81 -9.82 1.96
CA GLN A 3 30.13 -8.58 1.56
C GLN A 3 28.65 -8.91 1.44
N LEU A 4 27.87 -8.53 2.46
CA LEU A 4 26.41 -8.62 2.39
C LEU A 4 25.96 -7.88 1.12
N PRO A 5 25.26 -8.55 0.19
CA PRO A 5 24.76 -7.90 -1.01
C PRO A 5 23.88 -6.71 -0.61
N CYS A 6 23.95 -5.61 -1.37
CA CYS A 6 23.31 -4.34 -1.05
C CYS A 6 21.86 -4.54 -0.58
N MET A 7 21.58 -4.27 0.70
CA MET A 7 20.28 -4.46 1.35
C MET A 7 19.59 -3.12 1.53
N VAL A 8 18.26 -3.06 1.39
CA VAL A 8 17.49 -1.83 1.56
C VAL A 8 17.26 -1.57 3.04
N PHE A 9 17.42 -0.31 3.45
CA PHE A 9 17.22 0.18 4.82
C PHE A 9 18.13 -0.44 5.90
N SER A 10 19.36 -0.84 5.58
CA SER A 10 20.30 -1.26 6.61
C SER A 10 20.83 -0.07 7.43
N GLY A 11 20.78 -0.20 8.76
CA GLY A 11 21.30 0.79 9.70
C GLY A 11 20.51 2.11 9.79
N THR A 12 21.10 3.10 10.46
CA THR A 12 20.47 4.39 10.77
C THR A 12 20.06 5.19 9.52
N GLY A 13 20.82 5.07 8.44
CA GLY A 13 20.51 5.73 7.16
C GLY A 13 19.21 5.24 6.52
N GLY A 14 18.90 3.94 6.70
CA GLY A 14 17.65 3.35 6.26
C GLY A 14 16.42 3.92 6.98
N LEU A 15 16.52 4.07 8.29
CA LEU A 15 15.46 4.65 9.13
C LEU A 15 15.20 6.11 8.74
N ILE A 16 16.26 6.91 8.58
CA ILE A 16 16.15 8.32 8.16
C ILE A 16 15.46 8.40 6.79
N MET A 17 15.86 7.55 5.83
CA MET A 17 15.26 7.52 4.50
C MET A 17 13.76 7.17 4.55
N MET A 18 13.35 6.23 5.40
CA MET A 18 11.95 5.88 5.62
C MET A 18 11.15 7.05 6.19
N CYS A 19 11.69 7.75 7.19
CA CYS A 19 11.05 8.91 7.78
C CYS A 19 10.88 10.04 6.77
N VAL A 20 11.94 10.36 6.01
CA VAL A 20 11.91 11.39 4.95
C VAL A 20 10.86 11.04 3.89
N LEU A 21 10.82 9.78 3.43
CA LEU A 21 9.81 9.33 2.48
C LEU A 21 8.40 9.44 3.02
N GLY A 22 8.20 9.09 4.30
CA GLY A 22 6.92 9.25 4.98
C GLY A 22 6.46 10.71 4.98
N VAL A 23 7.36 11.65 5.33
CA VAL A 23 7.06 13.09 5.34
C VAL A 23 6.72 13.60 3.93
N ILE A 24 7.54 13.28 2.92
CA ILE A 24 7.29 13.70 1.53
C ILE A 24 5.93 13.19 1.07
N THR A 25 5.61 11.94 1.38
CA THR A 25 4.34 11.31 1.00
C THR A 25 3.17 12.04 1.68
N VAL A 26 3.23 12.30 2.99
CA VAL A 26 2.20 13.03 3.74
C VAL A 26 1.98 14.43 3.18
N VAL A 27 3.06 15.19 2.98
CA VAL A 27 3.00 16.55 2.43
C VAL A 27 2.40 16.53 1.02
N GLY A 28 2.80 15.57 0.19
CA GLY A 28 2.24 15.38 -1.14
C GLY A 28 0.73 15.14 -1.11
N TYR A 29 0.25 14.24 -0.25
CA TYR A 29 -1.18 13.99 -0.08
C TYR A 29 -1.96 15.22 0.38
N ILE A 30 -1.44 15.94 1.38
CA ILE A 30 -2.08 17.16 1.87
C ILE A 30 -2.14 18.21 0.75
N THR A 31 -1.06 18.38 0.00
CA THR A 31 -1.00 19.34 -1.12
C THR A 31 -2.01 19.01 -2.20
N ILE A 32 -2.10 17.75 -2.62
CA ILE A 32 -3.10 17.29 -3.60
C ILE A 32 -4.51 17.53 -3.08
N TYR A 33 -4.79 17.22 -1.80
CA TYR A 33 -6.10 17.47 -1.21
C TYR A 33 -6.47 18.96 -1.24
N MET A 34 -5.55 19.85 -0.84
CA MET A 34 -5.79 21.29 -0.87
C MET A 34 -6.00 21.80 -2.29
N TYR A 35 -5.21 21.32 -3.26
CA TYR A 35 -5.38 21.67 -4.67
C TYR A 35 -6.73 21.20 -5.24
N CYS A 36 -7.09 19.94 -5.01
CA CYS A 36 -8.38 19.39 -5.45
C CYS A 36 -9.58 20.06 -4.77
N ARG A 37 -9.43 20.54 -3.53
CA ARG A 37 -10.50 21.20 -2.76
C ARG A 37 -10.68 22.67 -3.13
N PHE A 38 -9.59 23.43 -3.19
CA PHE A 38 -9.64 24.89 -3.33
C PHE A 38 -9.43 25.40 -4.76
N VAL A 39 -8.79 24.61 -5.62
CA VAL A 39 -8.52 25.01 -7.01
C VAL A 39 -9.44 24.27 -7.97
N LEU A 40 -9.47 22.94 -7.90
CA LEU A 40 -10.27 22.15 -8.84
C LEU A 40 -11.73 21.95 -8.40
N TYR A 41 -12.04 22.20 -7.12
CA TYR A 41 -13.37 21.97 -6.53
C TYR A 41 -13.93 20.54 -6.75
N THR A 42 -13.06 19.56 -6.99
CA THR A 42 -13.42 18.16 -7.20
C THR A 42 -13.47 17.37 -5.90
N GLU A 43 -12.76 17.83 -4.87
CA GLU A 43 -12.71 17.17 -3.56
C GLU A 43 -13.83 17.69 -2.64
N ARG A 44 -14.78 16.80 -2.31
CA ARG A 44 -15.96 17.12 -1.50
C ARG A 44 -15.86 16.64 -0.05
N ARG A 45 -14.87 15.83 0.31
CA ARG A 45 -14.73 15.26 1.67
C ARG A 45 -14.36 16.33 2.68
N HIS A 46 -15.00 16.34 3.84
CA HIS A 46 -14.64 17.21 4.97
C HIS A 46 -13.15 17.02 5.38
N PRO A 47 -12.38 18.06 5.74
CA PRO A 47 -10.95 17.94 6.08
C PRO A 47 -10.67 16.91 7.16
N LYS A 48 -11.52 16.85 8.18
CA LYS A 48 -11.43 15.86 9.25
C LYS A 48 -11.53 14.42 8.72
N VAL A 49 -12.42 14.14 7.75
CA VAL A 49 -12.54 12.81 7.11
C VAL A 49 -11.28 12.51 6.29
N PHE A 50 -10.76 13.48 5.55
CA PHE A 50 -9.50 13.35 4.82
C PHE A 50 -8.32 13.02 5.74
N PHE A 51 -8.12 13.77 6.83
CA PHE A 51 -7.04 13.49 7.78
C PHE A 51 -7.18 12.11 8.45
N PHE A 52 -8.42 11.67 8.71
CA PHE A 52 -8.65 10.32 9.21
C PHE A 52 -8.28 9.25 8.19
N ASP A 53 -8.64 9.43 6.92
CA ASP A 53 -8.26 8.49 5.86
C ASP A 53 -6.76 8.49 5.60
N LEU A 54 -6.11 9.66 5.67
CA LEU A 54 -4.67 9.79 5.60
C LEU A 54 -4.00 9.01 6.74
N LEU A 55 -4.49 9.13 7.97
CA LEU A 55 -3.98 8.37 9.12
C LEU A 55 -4.14 6.85 8.93
N LYS A 56 -5.28 6.39 8.42
CA LYS A 56 -5.50 4.96 8.10
C LYS A 56 -4.50 4.45 7.07
N ILE A 57 -4.27 5.24 6.01
CA ILE A 57 -3.31 4.89 4.95
C ILE A 57 -1.88 4.87 5.50
N LEU A 58 -1.52 5.81 6.37
CA LEU A 58 -0.21 5.83 7.01
C LEU A 58 0.02 4.61 7.89
N LEU A 59 -0.93 4.27 8.76
CA LEU A 59 -0.83 3.08 9.62
C LEU A 59 -0.71 1.80 8.76
N ALA A 60 -1.58 1.64 7.77
CA ALA A 60 -1.53 0.49 6.86
C ALA A 60 -0.21 0.45 6.08
N GLY A 61 0.27 1.60 5.60
CA GLY A 61 1.54 1.72 4.87
C GLY A 61 2.77 1.40 5.73
N VAL A 62 2.77 1.77 7.01
CA VAL A 62 3.83 1.40 7.97
C VAL A 62 3.87 -0.12 8.15
N VAL A 63 2.72 -0.75 8.38
CA VAL A 63 2.64 -2.21 8.56
C VAL A 63 3.04 -2.94 7.27
N ALA A 64 2.55 -2.51 6.11
CA ALA A 64 2.93 -3.06 4.82
C ALA A 64 4.44 -2.91 4.56
N ALA A 65 5.04 -1.77 4.91
CA ALA A 65 6.48 -1.55 4.81
C ALA A 65 7.28 -2.54 5.65
N ALA A 66 6.84 -2.79 6.88
CA ALA A 66 7.47 -3.76 7.79
C ALA A 66 7.37 -5.19 7.24
N MET A 67 6.22 -5.56 6.67
CA MET A 67 6.05 -6.86 6.00
C MET A 67 6.95 -6.99 4.77
N ASN A 68 6.94 -5.99 3.88
CA ASN A 68 7.77 -5.98 2.67
C ASN A 68 9.27 -6.05 3.00
N TYR A 69 9.72 -5.36 4.05
CA TYR A 69 11.09 -5.47 4.55
C TYR A 69 11.41 -6.88 5.05
N THR A 70 10.52 -7.47 5.85
CA THR A 70 10.70 -8.84 6.39
C THR A 70 10.80 -9.87 5.26
N PHE A 71 9.94 -9.78 4.25
CA PHE A 71 10.00 -10.66 3.07
C PHE A 71 11.27 -10.42 2.26
N THR A 72 11.66 -9.17 2.05
CA THR A 72 12.92 -8.82 1.36
C THR A 72 14.11 -9.45 2.08
N ALA A 73 14.15 -9.38 3.42
CA ALA A 73 15.22 -9.99 4.21
C ALA A 73 15.28 -11.51 4.02
N LYS A 74 14.13 -12.20 4.09
CA LYS A 74 14.04 -13.64 3.87
C LYS A 74 14.45 -14.04 2.45
N VAL A 75 13.98 -13.31 1.43
CA VAL A 75 14.34 -13.55 0.02
C VAL A 75 15.83 -13.31 -0.20
N SER A 76 16.39 -12.24 0.38
CA SER A 76 17.81 -11.90 0.22
C SER A 76 18.72 -12.95 0.87
N LEU A 77 18.34 -13.46 2.06
CA LEU A 77 19.04 -14.57 2.71
C LEU A 77 18.95 -15.86 1.89
N ALA A 78 17.77 -16.20 1.37
CA ALA A 78 17.60 -17.37 0.51
C ALA A 78 18.36 -17.25 -0.82
N ALA A 79 18.51 -16.02 -1.33
CA ALA A 79 19.19 -15.71 -2.58
C ALA A 79 20.71 -15.55 -2.47
N GLU A 80 21.29 -15.61 -1.26
CA GLU A 80 22.72 -15.36 -1.02
C GLU A 80 23.63 -16.27 -1.86
N HIS A 81 23.19 -17.49 -2.16
CA HIS A 81 23.94 -18.46 -2.97
C HIS A 81 23.57 -18.47 -4.46
N VAL A 82 22.58 -17.69 -4.87
CA VAL A 82 22.14 -17.64 -6.27
C VAL A 82 22.93 -16.58 -7.02
N LEU A 83 23.85 -17.05 -7.87
CA LEU A 83 24.64 -16.21 -8.75
C LEU A 83 24.05 -16.20 -10.15
N ILE A 84 23.72 -15.02 -10.66
CA ILE A 84 23.44 -14.81 -12.09
C ILE A 84 24.68 -14.13 -12.67
N LYS A 85 25.21 -14.62 -13.80
CA LYS A 85 26.43 -14.06 -14.43
C LYS A 85 27.57 -13.77 -13.43
N LYS A 86 27.78 -14.66 -12.44
CA LYS A 86 28.80 -14.55 -11.36
C LYS A 86 28.63 -13.35 -10.39
N ARG A 87 27.49 -12.66 -10.37
CA ARG A 87 27.16 -11.63 -9.36
C ARG A 87 25.98 -12.08 -8.49
N PRO A 88 26.00 -11.82 -7.18
CA PRO A 88 24.85 -12.08 -6.32
C PRO A 88 23.72 -11.09 -6.64
N LEU A 89 22.48 -11.53 -6.45
CA LEU A 89 21.33 -10.65 -6.53
C LEU A 89 21.26 -9.77 -5.28
N GLU A 90 21.02 -8.47 -5.49
CA GLU A 90 20.98 -7.48 -4.41
C GLU A 90 19.60 -7.40 -3.77
N GLY A 91 19.54 -7.23 -2.45
CA GLY A 91 18.29 -7.02 -1.72
C GLY A 91 17.51 -5.79 -2.20
N VAL A 92 18.18 -4.77 -2.76
CA VAL A 92 17.52 -3.63 -3.41
C VAL A 92 16.67 -4.01 -4.60
N GLY A 93 17.13 -4.96 -5.42
CA GLY A 93 16.36 -5.45 -6.56
C GLY A 93 15.12 -6.22 -6.13
N TRP A 94 15.21 -7.00 -5.04
CA TRP A 94 14.06 -7.73 -4.52
C TRP A 94 13.05 -6.81 -3.84
N TYR A 95 13.53 -5.81 -3.09
CA TYR A 95 12.67 -4.85 -2.41
C TYR A 95 11.76 -4.09 -3.38
N ILE A 96 12.33 -3.55 -4.46
CA ILE A 96 11.58 -2.80 -5.46
C ILE A 96 10.67 -3.71 -6.30
N ALA A 97 11.06 -4.97 -6.54
CA ALA A 97 10.16 -5.95 -7.17
C ALA A 97 8.93 -6.21 -6.29
N ILE A 98 9.11 -6.38 -4.98
CA ILE A 98 8.02 -6.50 -4.00
C ILE A 98 7.15 -5.23 -4.03
N CYS A 99 7.75 -4.04 -3.97
CA CYS A 99 7.00 -2.78 -4.00
C CYS A 99 6.24 -2.58 -5.32
N THR A 100 6.80 -3.05 -6.45
CA THR A 100 6.15 -2.96 -7.76
C THR A 100 4.94 -3.86 -7.82
N LEU A 101 5.06 -5.10 -7.32
CA LEU A 101 3.91 -6.00 -7.18
C LEU A 101 2.87 -5.46 -6.22
N ASP A 102 3.29 -4.87 -5.11
CA ASP A 102 2.39 -4.23 -4.14
C ASP A 102 1.59 -3.10 -4.81
N ALA A 103 2.19 -2.32 -5.70
CA ALA A 103 1.45 -1.29 -6.44
C ALA A 103 0.50 -1.85 -7.52
N VAL A 104 0.96 -2.85 -8.30
CA VAL A 104 0.23 -3.35 -9.48
C VAL A 104 -0.81 -4.41 -9.13
N VAL A 105 -0.51 -5.25 -8.16
CA VAL A 105 -1.35 -6.38 -7.74
C VAL A 105 -1.91 -6.08 -6.35
N GLY A 106 -1.06 -5.60 -5.45
CA GLY A 106 -1.41 -5.44 -4.06
C GLY A 106 -2.48 -4.38 -3.79
N ALA A 107 -2.32 -3.19 -4.36
CA ALA A 107 -3.28 -2.10 -4.20
C ALA A 107 -4.66 -2.47 -4.80
N PRO A 108 -4.76 -3.03 -6.02
CA PRO A 108 -6.02 -3.57 -6.52
C PRO A 108 -6.63 -4.66 -5.64
N LEU A 109 -5.83 -5.61 -5.15
CA LEU A 109 -6.34 -6.66 -4.24
C LEU A 109 -6.89 -6.07 -2.94
N ALA A 110 -6.19 -5.11 -2.34
CA ALA A 110 -6.64 -4.43 -1.13
C ALA A 110 -7.97 -3.68 -1.36
N ILE A 111 -8.15 -3.09 -2.55
CA ILE A 111 -9.43 -2.49 -2.97
C ILE A 111 -10.52 -3.56 -3.08
N CYS A 112 -10.25 -4.66 -3.79
CA CYS A 112 -11.21 -5.76 -3.96
C CYS A 112 -11.64 -6.35 -2.62
N PHE A 113 -10.72 -6.60 -1.69
CA PHE A 113 -11.04 -7.05 -0.34
C PHE A 113 -11.89 -6.02 0.41
N GLY A 114 -11.54 -4.74 0.33
CA GLY A 114 -12.33 -3.66 0.94
C GLY A 114 -13.77 -3.60 0.38
N LYS A 115 -13.94 -3.75 -0.93
CA LYS A 115 -15.26 -3.83 -1.57
C LYS A 115 -16.03 -5.07 -1.11
N LEU A 116 -15.38 -6.23 -1.05
CA LEU A 116 -15.98 -7.48 -0.58
C LEU A 116 -16.49 -7.36 0.86
N VAL A 117 -15.73 -6.73 1.75
CA VAL A 117 -16.18 -6.46 3.14
C VAL A 117 -17.39 -5.53 3.18
N ASN A 118 -17.44 -4.51 2.33
CA ASN A 118 -18.60 -3.60 2.26
C ASN A 118 -19.84 -4.30 1.69
N TYR A 119 -19.72 -5.07 0.60
CA TYR A 119 -20.85 -5.86 0.08
C TYR A 119 -21.32 -6.91 1.08
N GLY A 120 -20.39 -7.58 1.77
CA GLY A 120 -20.72 -8.51 2.85
C GLY A 120 -21.49 -7.82 3.98
N SER A 121 -21.04 -6.63 4.39
CA SER A 121 -21.72 -5.84 5.43
C SER A 121 -23.14 -5.44 5.02
N ALA A 122 -23.33 -5.02 3.77
CA ALA A 122 -24.65 -4.69 3.23
C ALA A 122 -25.57 -5.92 3.14
N ALA A 123 -25.04 -7.08 2.73
CA ALA A 123 -25.80 -8.33 2.65
C ALA A 123 -26.18 -8.90 4.02
N LEU A 124 -25.36 -8.66 5.05
CA LEU A 124 -25.67 -9.06 6.43
C LEU A 124 -26.68 -8.13 7.10
N LEU A 125 -26.74 -6.85 6.73
CA LEU A 125 -27.57 -5.84 7.40
C LEU A 125 -29.03 -6.26 7.63
N PRO A 126 -29.76 -6.83 6.64
CA PRO A 126 -31.16 -7.22 6.81
C PRO A 126 -31.36 -8.41 7.75
N ARG A 127 -30.29 -9.15 8.07
CA ARG A 127 -30.32 -10.35 8.92
C ARG A 127 -29.92 -10.05 10.37
N LEU A 128 -29.49 -8.83 10.65
CA LEU A 128 -28.99 -8.41 11.96
C LEU A 128 -30.09 -7.66 12.73
N ARG A 129 -30.16 -7.90 14.04
CA ARG A 129 -31.04 -7.13 14.93
C ARG A 129 -30.49 -5.72 15.12
N ALA A 130 -31.37 -4.72 15.01
CA ALA A 130 -31.01 -3.30 15.02
C ALA A 130 -30.19 -2.86 16.25
N ASP A 131 -30.42 -3.50 17.41
CA ASP A 131 -29.77 -3.14 18.68
C ASP A 131 -28.38 -3.77 18.88
N THR A 132 -27.85 -4.47 17.87
CA THR A 132 -26.54 -5.11 17.99
C THR A 132 -25.40 -4.20 17.54
N ALA A 133 -24.26 -4.27 18.23
CA ALA A 133 -23.04 -3.58 17.81
C ALA A 133 -22.61 -3.99 16.38
N LEU A 134 -22.91 -5.23 15.98
CA LEU A 134 -22.66 -5.73 14.62
C LEU A 134 -23.57 -5.07 13.58
N TYR A 135 -24.86 -4.84 13.89
CA TYR A 135 -25.76 -4.07 13.03
C TYR A 135 -25.24 -2.65 12.82
N GLU A 136 -24.88 -1.95 13.90
CA GLU A 136 -24.31 -0.61 13.79
C GLU A 136 -23.02 -0.57 12.97
N LEU A 137 -22.15 -1.57 13.13
CA LEU A 137 -20.89 -1.68 12.38
C LEU A 137 -21.16 -1.90 10.88
N CYS A 138 -22.04 -2.84 10.54
CA CYS A 138 -22.42 -3.13 9.17
C CYS A 138 -23.15 -1.94 8.52
N LEU A 139 -23.99 -1.24 9.27
CA LEU A 139 -24.66 -0.02 8.82
C LEU A 139 -23.62 1.05 8.50
N GLN A 140 -22.73 1.36 9.43
CA GLN A 140 -21.71 2.39 9.20
C GLN A 140 -20.74 2.00 8.07
N ASN A 141 -20.42 0.72 7.86
CA ASN A 141 -19.62 0.27 6.73
C ASN A 141 -20.34 0.41 5.39
N ALA A 142 -21.61 0.00 5.30
CA ALA A 142 -22.40 0.14 4.09
C ALA A 142 -22.69 1.61 3.74
N THR A 143 -22.89 2.44 4.77
CA THR A 143 -23.29 3.85 4.62
C THR A 143 -22.08 4.78 4.45
N TYR A 144 -21.04 4.64 5.28
CA TYR A 144 -19.89 5.56 5.33
C TYR A 144 -18.57 4.92 4.91
N GLY A 145 -18.53 3.62 4.62
CA GLY A 145 -17.33 2.94 4.17
C GLY A 145 -16.75 3.59 2.91
N LYS A 146 -15.44 3.45 2.70
CA LYS A 146 -14.72 4.01 1.54
C LYS A 146 -15.35 3.64 0.17
N TYR A 147 -16.12 2.56 0.13
CA TYR A 147 -16.83 2.06 -1.06
C TYR A 147 -18.36 1.94 -0.82
N GLY A 148 -18.91 2.62 0.19
CA GLY A 148 -20.34 2.63 0.49
C GLY A 148 -21.13 3.60 -0.39
N GLU A 149 -22.45 3.46 -0.45
CA GLU A 149 -23.31 4.24 -1.36
C GLU A 149 -23.23 5.75 -1.13
N LEU A 150 -23.00 6.23 0.11
CA LEU A 150 -22.86 7.66 0.38
C LEU A 150 -21.45 8.21 0.17
N HIS A 151 -20.47 7.35 -0.17
CA HIS A 151 -19.16 7.81 -0.61
C HIS A 151 -19.16 8.14 -2.12
N ARG A 152 -20.21 7.74 -2.86
CA ARG A 152 -20.52 8.30 -4.19
C ARG A 152 -20.76 9.80 -3.99
N GLY A 153 -20.00 10.63 -4.71
CA GLY A 153 -19.87 12.07 -4.48
C GLY A 153 -21.14 12.92 -4.60
N GLU A 154 -22.33 12.31 -4.64
CA GLU A 154 -23.64 12.93 -4.72
C GLU A 154 -24.08 13.58 -3.39
N ARG A 155 -23.65 13.05 -2.24
CA ARG A 155 -23.86 13.70 -0.94
C ARG A 155 -22.61 14.41 -0.46
N SER A 156 -22.69 15.73 -0.53
CA SER A 156 -21.69 16.67 -0.05
C SER A 156 -21.62 16.65 1.49
N TYR A 157 -20.58 16.04 2.06
CA TYR A 157 -20.19 16.25 3.46
C TYR A 157 -19.39 17.54 3.64
N ILE A 158 -19.67 18.58 2.84
CA ILE A 158 -18.89 19.83 2.87
C ILE A 158 -19.06 20.56 4.22
N THR A 159 -20.21 20.40 4.88
CA THR A 159 -20.57 21.17 6.09
C THR A 159 -20.73 20.34 7.37
N GLU A 160 -21.17 19.08 7.30
CA GLU A 160 -21.39 18.25 8.50
C GLU A 160 -20.43 17.06 8.60
N ARG A 161 -19.87 16.86 9.80
CA ARG A 161 -19.10 15.67 10.17
C ARG A 161 -20.07 14.48 10.12
N PRO A 162 -19.77 13.39 9.40
CA PRO A 162 -20.59 12.18 9.53
C PRO A 162 -20.54 11.71 11.00
N PRO A 163 -21.65 11.23 11.58
CA PRO A 163 -21.75 10.79 12.98
C PRO A 163 -21.06 9.44 13.17
N VAL A 164 -19.76 9.41 12.89
CA VAL A 164 -18.95 8.20 12.89
C VAL A 164 -18.49 7.90 14.31
N LYS A 165 -18.84 6.71 14.81
CA LYS A 165 -18.37 6.22 16.12
C LYS A 165 -16.91 5.79 16.05
N TRP A 166 -16.19 5.90 17.16
CA TRP A 166 -14.78 5.47 17.24
C TRP A 166 -14.59 3.98 16.92
N SER A 167 -15.57 3.14 17.29
CA SER A 167 -15.62 1.71 16.98
C SER A 167 -15.59 1.41 15.49
N TRP A 168 -16.29 2.21 14.68
CA TRP A 168 -16.25 2.08 13.22
C TRP A 168 -14.90 2.51 12.64
N TRP A 169 -14.32 3.60 13.16
CA TRP A 169 -12.98 4.04 12.72
C TRP A 169 -11.94 2.96 12.98
N TYR A 170 -11.95 2.38 14.18
CA TYR A 170 -11.05 1.29 14.53
C TYR A 170 -11.23 0.10 13.59
N SER A 171 -12.48 -0.31 13.37
CA SER A 171 -12.81 -1.39 12.43
C SER A 171 -12.33 -1.13 11.01
N GLN A 172 -12.56 0.07 10.47
CA GLN A 172 -12.09 0.44 9.13
C GLN A 172 -10.57 0.48 9.04
N THR A 173 -9.90 1.00 10.07
CA THR A 173 -8.43 1.05 10.14
C THR A 173 -7.84 -0.36 10.18
N VAL A 174 -8.38 -1.22 11.04
CA VAL A 174 -7.97 -2.61 11.18
C VAL A 174 -8.25 -3.40 9.90
N THR A 175 -9.44 -3.28 9.34
CA THR A 175 -9.82 -3.95 8.08
C THR A 175 -8.91 -3.52 6.94
N TRP A 176 -8.69 -2.22 6.75
CA TRP A 176 -7.81 -1.72 5.70
C TRP A 176 -6.35 -2.16 5.92
N THR A 177 -5.88 -2.14 7.16
CA THR A 177 -4.54 -2.64 7.50
C THR A 177 -4.42 -4.13 7.19
N LEU A 178 -5.42 -4.94 7.57
CA LEU A 178 -5.47 -6.37 7.25
C LEU A 178 -5.50 -6.63 5.74
N CYS A 179 -6.28 -5.86 4.98
CA CYS A 179 -6.30 -5.96 3.51
C CYS A 179 -4.93 -5.66 2.90
N ASN A 180 -4.23 -4.62 3.38
CA ASN A 180 -2.87 -4.31 2.93
C ASN A 180 -1.85 -5.36 3.38
N VAL A 181 -2.01 -5.94 4.58
CA VAL A 181 -1.15 -7.04 5.06
C VAL A 181 -1.32 -8.29 4.21
N LEU A 182 -2.57 -8.71 3.96
CA LEU A 182 -2.88 -9.87 3.11
C LEU A 182 -2.37 -9.66 1.69
N SER A 183 -2.56 -8.47 1.17
CA SER A 183 -2.04 -8.04 -0.13
C SER A 183 -0.51 -8.10 -0.21
N GLY A 184 0.19 -7.49 0.75
CA GLY A 184 1.65 -7.53 0.84
C GLY A 184 2.18 -8.96 1.08
N PHE A 185 1.44 -9.78 1.83
CA PHE A 185 1.75 -11.19 2.01
C PHE A 185 1.65 -11.98 0.70
N ILE A 186 0.57 -11.81 -0.07
CA ILE A 186 0.41 -12.43 -1.40
C ILE A 186 1.52 -11.95 -2.35
N CYS A 187 1.84 -10.66 -2.35
CA CYS A 187 2.93 -10.12 -3.17
C CYS A 187 4.29 -10.73 -2.76
N GLY A 188 4.56 -10.84 -1.45
CA GLY A 188 5.73 -11.52 -0.92
C GLY A 188 5.82 -12.99 -1.34
N LEU A 189 4.70 -13.72 -1.31
CA LEU A 189 4.62 -15.09 -1.81
C LEU A 189 4.89 -15.19 -3.32
N LEU A 190 4.36 -14.26 -4.12
CA LEU A 190 4.63 -14.21 -5.56
C LEU A 190 6.11 -13.94 -5.85
N VAL A 191 6.78 -13.10 -5.05
CA VAL A 191 8.24 -12.90 -5.16
C VAL A 191 9.02 -14.14 -4.75
N LEU A 192 8.63 -14.81 -3.66
CA LEU A 192 9.26 -16.07 -3.23
C LEU A 192 9.09 -17.17 -4.28
N TYR A 193 7.89 -17.29 -4.85
CA TYR A 193 7.63 -18.19 -5.97
C TYR A 193 8.50 -17.81 -7.16
N SER A 194 8.54 -16.53 -7.53
CA SER A 194 9.39 -16.04 -8.63
C SER A 194 10.88 -16.32 -8.39
N PHE A 195 11.35 -16.27 -7.15
CA PHE A 195 12.70 -16.66 -6.79
C PHE A 195 12.97 -18.15 -7.07
N ALA A 196 12.03 -19.05 -6.72
CA ALA A 196 12.17 -20.47 -7.01
C ALA A 196 12.32 -20.77 -8.52
N TYR A 197 11.78 -19.90 -9.37
CA TYR A 197 11.84 -20.01 -10.83
C TYR A 197 12.72 -18.94 -11.50
N VAL A 198 13.74 -18.43 -10.79
CA VAL A 198 14.60 -17.32 -11.29
C VAL A 198 15.34 -17.67 -12.59
N LYS A 199 15.54 -18.96 -12.90
CA LYS A 199 16.21 -19.45 -14.12
C LYS A 199 15.28 -19.61 -15.33
N MET A 200 13.96 -19.40 -15.17
CA MET A 200 13.04 -19.45 -16.32
C MET A 200 13.24 -18.25 -17.24
N ILE A 201 13.08 -18.49 -18.54
CA ILE A 201 13.26 -17.47 -19.60
C ILE A 201 12.32 -16.27 -19.40
N PHE A 202 11.13 -16.50 -18.85
CA PHE A 202 10.14 -15.45 -18.61
C PHE A 202 9.73 -15.38 -17.13
N ASN A 203 10.39 -14.50 -16.38
CA ASN A 203 10.08 -14.23 -14.97
C ASN A 203 10.20 -12.71 -14.67
N PRO A 204 9.16 -11.93 -14.96
CA PRO A 204 9.24 -10.46 -14.96
C PRO A 204 9.67 -9.88 -13.60
N ILE A 205 9.31 -10.55 -12.51
CA ILE A 205 9.67 -10.17 -11.14
C ILE A 205 11.18 -10.36 -10.90
N ALA A 206 11.73 -11.49 -11.32
CA ALA A 206 13.18 -11.72 -11.28
C ALA A 206 13.94 -10.75 -12.19
N TRP A 207 13.39 -10.40 -13.35
CA TRP A 207 14.00 -9.43 -14.27
C TRP A 207 14.13 -8.02 -13.65
N ILE A 208 13.13 -7.55 -12.90
CA ILE A 208 13.23 -6.28 -12.15
C ILE A 208 14.39 -6.34 -11.16
N ALA A 209 14.47 -7.43 -10.39
CA ALA A 209 15.52 -7.61 -9.39
C ALA A 209 16.92 -7.69 -10.03
N ILE A 210 17.03 -8.40 -11.15
CA ILE A 210 18.24 -8.49 -11.98
C ILE A 210 18.65 -7.10 -12.45
N CYS A 211 17.80 -6.38 -13.21
CA CYS A 211 18.14 -5.09 -13.80
C CYS A 211 18.70 -4.09 -12.78
N ILE A 212 18.14 -4.07 -11.57
CA ILE A 212 18.55 -3.16 -10.50
C ILE A 212 19.82 -3.66 -9.80
N SER A 213 19.96 -4.96 -9.62
CA SER A 213 21.20 -5.57 -9.11
C SER A 213 22.40 -5.32 -10.04
N TYR A 214 22.20 -5.35 -11.36
CA TYR A 214 23.29 -5.12 -12.34
C TYR A 214 23.54 -3.64 -12.66
N TRP A 215 22.75 -2.72 -12.12
CA TRP A 215 22.99 -1.29 -12.35
C TRP A 215 24.35 -0.89 -11.76
N ASN A 216 25.25 -0.35 -12.59
CA ASN A 216 26.63 -0.07 -12.20
C ASN A 216 26.77 1.28 -11.45
N ILE A 217 26.07 1.39 -10.33
CA ILE A 217 26.11 2.56 -9.43
C ILE A 217 26.30 2.09 -7.98
N SER A 218 26.73 3.00 -7.10
CA SER A 218 26.96 2.66 -5.70
C SER A 218 25.66 2.21 -5.00
N CYS A 219 25.78 1.32 -4.02
CA CYS A 219 24.65 0.82 -3.23
C CYS A 219 23.82 1.96 -2.61
N LEU A 220 24.50 3.01 -2.11
CA LEU A 220 23.87 4.20 -1.57
C LEU A 220 23.01 4.92 -2.64
N LEU A 221 23.54 5.06 -3.87
CA LEU A 221 22.79 5.70 -4.95
C LEU A 221 21.61 4.84 -5.42
N LYS A 222 21.76 3.51 -5.46
CA LYS A 222 20.63 2.60 -5.74
C LYS A 222 19.53 2.77 -4.70
N GLN A 223 19.89 2.82 -3.42
CA GLN A 223 18.91 3.06 -2.35
C GLN A 223 18.19 4.40 -2.55
N TRP A 224 18.91 5.51 -2.76
CA TRP A 224 18.27 6.80 -2.97
C TRP A 224 17.43 6.90 -4.25
N VAL A 225 17.96 6.46 -5.39
CA VAL A 225 17.26 6.61 -6.67
C VAL A 225 16.13 5.57 -6.79
N VAL A 226 16.42 4.30 -6.57
CA VAL A 226 15.44 3.22 -6.79
C VAL A 226 14.42 3.19 -5.67
N VAL A 227 14.84 3.32 -4.40
CA VAL A 227 13.92 3.21 -3.27
C VAL A 227 13.14 4.50 -3.09
N SER A 228 13.78 5.67 -3.14
CA SER A 228 13.05 6.92 -2.92
C SER A 228 12.18 7.31 -4.12
N LEU A 229 12.75 7.38 -5.33
CA LEU A 229 11.98 7.76 -6.52
C LEU A 229 10.95 6.68 -6.87
N GLY A 230 11.37 5.41 -6.87
CA GLY A 230 10.50 4.28 -7.17
C GLY A 230 9.34 4.20 -6.18
N ARG A 231 9.59 4.35 -4.88
CA ARG A 231 8.51 4.28 -3.89
C ARG A 231 7.59 5.48 -3.91
N VAL A 232 8.10 6.69 -4.20
CA VAL A 232 7.26 7.88 -4.39
C VAL A 232 6.35 7.68 -5.60
N VAL A 233 6.91 7.29 -6.75
CA VAL A 233 6.13 7.01 -7.98
C VAL A 233 5.12 5.90 -7.77
N LEU A 234 5.53 4.78 -7.16
CA LEU A 234 4.64 3.65 -6.89
C LEU A 234 3.55 4.02 -5.88
N SER A 235 3.84 4.84 -4.88
CA SER A 235 2.82 5.36 -3.95
C SER A 235 1.82 6.24 -4.69
N PHE A 236 2.28 7.17 -5.53
CA PHE A 236 1.41 7.97 -6.40
C PHE A 236 0.58 7.12 -7.36
N LEU A 237 1.17 6.07 -7.92
CA LEU A 237 0.47 5.14 -8.79
C LEU A 237 -0.62 4.38 -8.03
N SER A 238 -0.31 3.81 -6.86
CA SER A 238 -1.28 3.12 -6.01
C SER A 238 -2.45 4.03 -5.64
N ILE A 239 -2.19 5.30 -5.33
CA ILE A 239 -3.24 6.29 -5.05
C ILE A 239 -4.10 6.55 -6.26
N SER A 240 -3.46 6.77 -7.41
CA SER A 240 -4.16 7.05 -8.66
C SER A 240 -5.04 5.88 -9.06
N ILE A 241 -4.56 4.64 -8.86
CA ILE A 241 -5.34 3.42 -9.03
C ILE A 241 -6.53 3.41 -8.07
N ILE A 242 -6.31 3.65 -6.77
CA ILE A 242 -7.38 3.71 -5.77
C ILE A 242 -8.43 4.76 -6.15
N ASP A 243 -8.01 5.95 -6.56
CA ASP A 243 -8.90 7.05 -6.92
C ASP A 243 -9.67 6.77 -8.22
N LEU A 244 -9.02 6.18 -9.23
CA LEU A 244 -9.65 5.72 -10.48
C LEU A 244 -10.74 4.67 -10.20
N PHE A 245 -10.43 3.64 -9.40
CA PHE A 245 -11.39 2.59 -9.04
C PHE A 245 -12.55 3.10 -8.19
N ASN A 246 -12.34 4.17 -7.41
CA ASN A 246 -13.42 4.81 -6.65
C ASN A 246 -14.31 5.69 -7.53
N LYS A 247 -13.75 6.34 -8.56
CA LYS A 247 -14.49 7.27 -9.43
C LYS A 247 -15.25 6.56 -10.55
N PHE A 248 -14.72 5.44 -11.07
CA PHE A 248 -15.21 4.86 -12.34
C PHE A 248 -15.75 3.43 -12.23
N THR A 249 -15.65 2.77 -11.07
CA THR A 249 -16.21 1.43 -10.90
C THR A 249 -17.41 1.48 -9.95
N PRO A 250 -18.65 1.38 -10.47
CA PRO A 250 -19.88 1.51 -9.68
C PRO A 250 -20.02 0.46 -8.58
#